data_AF-A0A482T777-F1
#
_entry.id   AF-A0A482T777-F1
#
_cell.length_a   1.000
_cell.length_b   1.000
_cell.length_c   1.000
_cell.angle_alpha   90.00
_cell.angle_beta   90.00
_cell.angle_gamma   90.00
#
_symmetry.space_group_name_H-M   'P 1'
#
loop_
_entity.id
_entity.type
_entity.pdbx_description
1 polymer ?
#
loop_
_entity_poly.entity_id
_entity_poly.type
_entity_poly.pdbx_seq_one_letter_code
_entity_poly.pdbx_strand_id
1 'polypeptide(L)'
;MSDSESSNLSQFVKLIFDAQHQMQDARSVYWQQRANGGVSRDVERYLHASLLQYYDALRRYRKENIIREKWEKYGISEIENIAFSSDVVERAQSGRGHSTDVVSRPARFDAQTAVQYSYRLDDLSKELGFAAPVKMQEADLDEAVV
;
A
#
# COMPACT_ATOMS: atom_id res chain seq x y z
N MET A 1 17.00 29.55 -8.84
CA MET A 1 17.02 28.07 -8.81
C MET A 1 16.33 27.47 -7.56
N SER A 2 15.80 28.27 -6.62
CA SER A 2 15.19 27.79 -5.36
C SER A 2 13.70 27.39 -5.45
N ASP A 3 12.94 28.00 -6.35
CA ASP A 3 11.47 27.82 -6.39
C ASP A 3 11.02 26.50 -7.04
N SER A 4 11.80 25.96 -7.98
CA SER A 4 11.48 24.71 -8.67
C SER A 4 11.67 23.47 -7.79
N GLU A 5 12.68 23.46 -6.91
CA GLU A 5 12.92 22.33 -6.01
C GLU A 5 11.89 22.27 -4.88
N SER A 6 11.53 23.44 -4.32
CA SER A 6 10.50 23.57 -3.28
C SER A 6 9.11 23.16 -3.79
N SER A 7 8.77 23.52 -5.03
CA SER A 7 7.51 23.12 -5.68
C SER A 7 7.43 21.60 -5.91
N ASN A 8 8.52 21.00 -6.41
CA ASN A 8 8.59 19.56 -6.61
C ASN A 8 8.44 18.80 -5.28
N LEU A 9 9.14 19.22 -4.22
CA LEU A 9 9.05 18.57 -2.91
C LEU A 9 7.60 18.57 -2.38
N SER A 10 6.89 19.68 -2.50
CA SER A 10 5.48 19.81 -2.12
C SER A 10 4.57 18.84 -2.89
N GLN A 11 4.81 18.68 -4.20
CA GLN A 11 4.07 17.71 -5.01
C GLN A 11 4.33 16.27 -4.60
N PHE A 12 5.57 15.91 -4.25
CA PHE A 12 5.91 14.57 -3.79
C PHE A 12 5.31 14.26 -2.41
N VAL A 13 5.35 15.22 -1.49
CA VAL A 13 4.71 15.07 -0.18
C VAL A 13 3.21 14.83 -0.35
N LYS A 14 2.56 15.60 -1.23
CA LYS A 14 1.14 15.39 -1.55
C LYS A 14 0.89 14.00 -2.14
N LEU A 15 1.73 13.54 -3.06
CA LEU A 15 1.61 12.20 -3.64
C LEU A 15 1.68 11.08 -2.59
N ILE A 16 2.57 11.21 -1.60
CA ILE A 16 2.69 10.24 -0.50
C ILE A 16 1.42 10.24 0.35
N PHE A 17 0.90 11.42 0.72
CA PHE A 17 -0.34 11.51 1.49
C PHE A 17 -1.54 10.95 0.72
N ASP A 18 -1.65 11.23 -0.58
CA ASP A 18 -2.71 10.70 -1.43
C ASP A 18 -2.62 9.16 -1.50
N ALA A 19 -1.40 8.61 -1.65
CA ALA A 19 -1.19 7.16 -1.67
C ALA A 19 -1.48 6.49 -0.31
N GLN A 20 -1.10 7.14 0.81
CA GLN A 20 -1.46 6.71 2.16
C GLN A 20 -2.97 6.64 2.35
N HIS A 21 -3.70 7.67 1.94
CA HIS A 21 -5.15 7.72 2.05
C HIS A 21 -5.80 6.60 1.23
N GLN A 22 -5.38 6.44 -0.02
CA GLN A 22 -5.88 5.35 -0.87
C GLN A 22 -5.60 3.96 -0.30
N MET A 23 -4.41 3.76 0.28
CA MET A 23 -4.07 2.50 0.96
C MET A 23 -4.95 2.27 2.19
N GLN A 24 -5.23 3.31 2.97
CA GLN A 24 -6.13 3.25 4.13
C GLN A 24 -7.56 2.88 3.72
N ASP A 25 -8.08 3.50 2.65
CA ASP A 25 -9.39 3.20 2.09
C ASP A 25 -9.45 1.74 1.62
N ALA A 26 -8.44 1.29 0.88
CA ALA A 26 -8.37 -0.09 0.38
C ALA A 26 -8.33 -1.12 1.52
N ARG A 27 -7.60 -0.85 2.60
CA ARG A 27 -7.63 -1.68 3.81
C ARG A 27 -9.00 -1.69 4.47
N SER A 28 -9.66 -0.54 4.59
CA SER A 28 -10.98 -0.42 5.20
C SER A 28 -12.00 -1.30 4.46
N VAL A 29 -12.05 -1.19 3.13
CA VAL A 29 -12.93 -2.00 2.28
C VAL A 29 -12.58 -3.49 2.38
N TYR A 30 -11.29 -3.84 2.38
CA TYR A 30 -10.82 -5.21 2.58
C TYR A 30 -11.32 -5.81 3.89
N TRP A 31 -11.14 -5.09 5.01
CA TRP A 31 -11.55 -5.55 6.32
C TRP A 31 -13.06 -5.66 6.46
N GLN A 32 -13.81 -4.72 5.90
CA GLN A 32 -15.27 -4.76 5.86
C GLN A 32 -15.76 -6.02 5.14
N GLN A 33 -15.22 -6.35 3.97
CA GLN A 33 -15.62 -7.55 3.24
C GLN A 33 -15.18 -8.82 3.96
N ARG A 34 -13.94 -8.87 4.48
CA ARG A 34 -13.45 -10.03 5.22
C ARG A 34 -14.30 -10.34 6.46
N ALA A 35 -14.78 -9.31 7.16
CA ALA A 35 -15.72 -9.47 8.28
C ALA A 35 -17.07 -10.07 7.83
N ASN A 36 -17.49 -9.83 6.59
CA ASN A 36 -18.72 -10.37 6.00
C ASN A 36 -18.55 -11.77 5.39
N GLY A 37 -17.42 -12.44 5.61
CA GLY A 37 -17.22 -13.85 5.23
C GLY A 37 -16.52 -14.09 3.89
N GLY A 38 -16.04 -13.04 3.20
CA GLY A 38 -15.25 -13.21 1.98
C GLY A 38 -14.85 -11.89 1.34
N VAL A 39 -13.77 -11.90 0.56
CA VAL A 39 -13.26 -10.72 -0.14
C VAL A 39 -13.42 -10.92 -1.64
N SER A 40 -13.99 -9.93 -2.33
CA SER A 40 -14.13 -9.99 -3.79
C SER A 40 -12.78 -9.80 -4.47
N ARG A 41 -12.62 -10.40 -5.67
CA ARG A 41 -11.41 -10.22 -6.48
C ARG A 41 -11.15 -8.76 -6.86
N ASP A 42 -12.18 -7.92 -6.89
CA ASP A 42 -12.02 -6.50 -7.23
C ASP A 42 -11.45 -5.72 -6.05
N VAL A 43 -11.83 -6.07 -4.82
CA VAL A 43 -11.23 -5.51 -3.61
C VAL A 43 -9.78 -5.95 -3.43
N GLU A 44 -9.46 -7.22 -3.72
CA GLU A 44 -8.07 -7.68 -3.72
C GLU A 44 -7.22 -6.92 -4.75
N ARG A 45 -7.75 -6.69 -5.96
CA ARG A 45 -7.06 -5.89 -6.99
C ARG A 45 -6.87 -4.44 -6.55
N TYR A 46 -7.89 -3.84 -5.93
CA TYR A 46 -7.81 -2.49 -5.42
C TYR A 46 -6.73 -2.36 -4.34
N LEU A 47 -6.72 -3.30 -3.38
CA LEU A 47 -5.70 -3.40 -2.34
C LEU A 47 -4.29 -3.50 -2.93
N HIS A 48 -4.08 -4.35 -3.93
CA HIS A 48 -2.77 -4.47 -4.58
C HIS A 48 -2.35 -3.21 -5.34
N ALA A 49 -3.28 -2.59 -6.08
CA ALA A 49 -2.98 -1.37 -6.81
C ALA A 49 -2.56 -0.25 -5.86
N SER A 50 -3.29 -0.06 -4.75
CA SER A 50 -2.97 0.93 -3.73
C SER A 50 -1.63 0.63 -3.04
N LEU A 51 -1.33 -0.64 -2.76
CA LEU A 51 -0.04 -1.04 -2.19
C LEU A 51 1.14 -0.66 -3.11
N LEU A 52 1.03 -0.97 -4.41
CA LEU A 52 2.08 -0.67 -5.38
C LEU A 52 2.28 0.84 -5.57
N GLN A 53 1.19 1.61 -5.59
CA GLN A 53 1.26 3.08 -5.63
C GLN A 53 1.96 3.64 -4.39
N TYR A 54 1.65 3.12 -3.21
CA TYR A 54 2.27 3.56 -1.97
C TYR A 54 3.74 3.15 -1.87
N TYR A 55 4.08 1.94 -2.31
CA TYR A 55 5.46 1.49 -2.47
C TYR A 55 6.25 2.42 -3.38
N ASP A 56 5.72 2.74 -4.57
CA ASP A 56 6.42 3.58 -5.54
C ASP A 56 6.66 5.00 -5.00
N ALA A 57 5.67 5.57 -4.32
CA ALA A 57 5.80 6.89 -3.67
C ALA A 57 6.92 6.91 -2.62
N LEU A 58 7.08 5.84 -1.83
CA LEU A 58 8.12 5.74 -0.80
C LEU A 58 9.48 5.25 -1.33
N ARG A 59 9.51 4.54 -2.46
CA ARG A 59 10.72 3.91 -3.03
C ARG A 59 11.84 4.89 -3.28
N ARG A 60 11.53 6.16 -3.54
CA ARG A 60 12.53 7.22 -3.71
C ARG A 60 13.41 7.39 -2.47
N TYR A 61 12.86 7.17 -1.29
CA TYR A 61 13.53 7.36 0.00
C TYR A 61 14.22 6.09 0.51
N ARG A 62 14.18 4.97 -0.24
CA ARG A 62 14.72 3.66 0.22
C ARG A 62 16.18 3.68 0.67
N LYS A 63 16.98 4.65 0.18
CA LYS A 63 18.40 4.81 0.51
C LYS A 63 18.66 5.75 1.69
N GLU A 64 17.61 6.41 2.20
CA GLU A 64 17.73 7.29 3.36
C GLU A 64 18.13 6.49 4.58
N ASN A 65 19.17 6.95 5.29
CA ASN A 65 19.75 6.22 6.42
C ASN A 65 18.72 5.89 7.52
N ILE A 66 17.72 6.77 7.70
CA ILE A 66 16.69 6.63 8.73
C ILE A 66 15.77 5.42 8.53
N ILE A 67 15.52 5.02 7.28
CA ILE A 67 14.65 3.87 6.98
C ILE A 67 15.37 2.69 6.35
N ARG A 68 16.63 2.83 5.91
CA ARG A 68 17.36 1.79 5.16
C ARG A 68 17.36 0.43 5.86
N GLU A 69 17.70 0.38 7.14
CA GLU A 69 17.75 -0.87 7.90
C GLU A 69 16.37 -1.52 8.00
N LYS A 70 15.33 -0.72 8.28
CA LYS A 70 13.94 -1.21 8.35
C LYS A 70 13.45 -1.67 6.98
N TRP A 71 13.79 -0.96 5.91
CA TRP A 71 13.43 -1.31 4.53
C TRP A 71 13.93 -2.70 4.16
N GLU A 72 15.19 -2.99 4.46
CA GLU A 72 15.81 -4.30 4.25
C GLU A 72 15.20 -5.36 5.16
N LYS A 73 15.10 -5.09 6.47
CA LYS A 73 14.52 -6.00 7.46
C LYS A 73 13.07 -6.38 7.16
N TYR A 74 12.29 -5.44 6.63
CA TYR A 74 10.89 -5.63 6.28
C TYR A 74 10.68 -6.33 4.94
N GLY A 75 11.75 -6.61 4.20
CA GLY A 75 11.67 -7.28 2.89
C GLY A 75 10.90 -6.45 1.86
N ILE A 76 10.89 -5.11 1.96
CA ILE A 76 10.09 -4.26 1.08
C ILE A 76 10.50 -4.41 -0.40
N SER A 77 11.76 -4.75 -0.65
CA SER A 77 12.26 -5.05 -2.00
C SER A 77 11.58 -6.29 -2.64
N GLU A 78 10.97 -7.18 -1.86
CA GLU A 78 10.19 -8.30 -2.41
C GLU A 78 8.95 -7.83 -3.14
N ILE A 79 8.41 -6.65 -2.79
CA ILE A 79 7.26 -6.06 -3.48
C ILE A 79 7.59 -5.86 -4.97
N GLU A 80 8.81 -5.40 -5.27
CA GLU A 80 9.29 -5.21 -6.64
C GLU A 80 9.42 -6.53 -7.39
N ASN A 81 10.02 -7.53 -6.75
CA ASN A 81 10.21 -8.86 -7.34
C ASN A 81 8.86 -9.48 -7.74
N ILE A 82 7.87 -9.40 -6.84
CA ILE A 82 6.54 -9.94 -7.10
C ILE A 82 5.84 -9.15 -8.20
N ALA A 83 5.89 -7.82 -8.18
CA ALA A 83 5.27 -6.97 -9.19
C ALA A 83 5.79 -7.21 -10.62
N PHE A 84 7.07 -7.58 -10.77
CA PHE A 84 7.68 -7.89 -12.06
C PHE A 84 7.71 -9.38 -12.42
N SER A 85 7.33 -10.27 -11.49
CA SER A 85 7.27 -11.70 -11.73
C SER A 85 5.96 -12.13 -12.40
N SER A 86 5.96 -13.31 -13.01
CA SER A 86 4.80 -13.91 -13.63
C SER A 86 4.58 -15.32 -13.08
N ASP A 87 3.33 -15.63 -12.75
CA ASP A 87 2.86 -16.94 -12.30
C ASP A 87 2.18 -17.69 -13.44
N VAL A 88 2.39 -19.00 -13.45
CA VAL A 88 1.77 -19.93 -14.38
C VAL A 88 0.51 -20.49 -13.72
N VAL A 89 -0.66 -20.25 -14.32
CA VAL A 89 -1.94 -20.71 -13.78
C VAL A 89 -2.65 -21.60 -14.79
N GLU A 90 -3.06 -22.78 -14.34
CA GLU A 90 -3.92 -23.67 -15.11
C GLU A 90 -5.35 -23.11 -15.17
N ARG A 91 -5.88 -22.98 -16.39
CA ARG A 91 -7.26 -22.56 -16.64
C ARG A 91 -8.02 -23.73 -17.24
N ALA A 92 -9.13 -24.12 -16.61
CA ALA A 92 -10.04 -25.09 -17.20
C ALA A 92 -10.65 -24.51 -18.49
N GLN A 93 -10.52 -25.23 -19.61
CA GLN A 93 -11.24 -24.90 -20.84
C GLN A 93 -12.72 -25.28 -20.71
N SER A 94 -13.59 -24.40 -21.18
CA SER A 94 -15.01 -24.69 -21.36
C SER A 94 -15.20 -25.52 -22.64
N GLY A 95 -15.16 -26.84 -22.52
CA GLY A 95 -15.40 -27.81 -23.60
C GLY A 95 -15.64 -29.23 -23.07
N ARG A 96 -16.23 -30.12 -23.88
CA ARG A 96 -16.35 -31.56 -23.55
C ARG A 96 -14.95 -32.18 -23.61
N GLY A 97 -14.27 -32.19 -22.47
CA GLY A 97 -12.92 -32.72 -22.31
C GLY A 97 -12.17 -31.90 -21.27
N HIS A 98 -11.62 -32.56 -20.24
CA HIS A 98 -10.79 -31.93 -19.23
C HIS A 98 -9.43 -31.56 -19.84
N SER A 99 -9.38 -30.45 -20.57
CA SER A 99 -8.14 -29.84 -21.06
C SER A 99 -7.83 -28.62 -20.22
N THR A 100 -6.60 -28.53 -19.71
CA THR A 100 -6.08 -27.40 -18.94
C THR A 100 -5.18 -26.55 -19.83
N ASP A 101 -5.51 -25.27 -19.98
CA ASP A 101 -4.63 -24.29 -20.62
C ASP A 101 -3.69 -23.68 -19.59
N VAL A 102 -2.40 -23.64 -19.92
CA VAL A 102 -1.37 -23.01 -19.09
C VAL A 102 -1.25 -21.54 -19.48
N VAL A 103 -1.63 -20.62 -18.58
CA VAL A 103 -1.60 -19.17 -18.85
C VAL A 103 -0.66 -18.45 -17.88
N SER A 104 0.31 -17.70 -18.42
CA SER A 104 1.16 -16.81 -17.64
C SER A 104 0.40 -15.52 -17.26
N ARG A 105 0.47 -15.13 -15.99
CA ARG A 105 -0.16 -13.90 -15.45
C ARG A 105 0.81 -13.20 -14.52
N PRO A 106 0.73 -11.87 -14.34
CA PRO A 106 1.52 -11.18 -13.33
C PRO A 106 1.29 -11.80 -11.95
N ALA A 107 2.37 -12.06 -11.22
CA ALA A 107 2.26 -12.59 -9.87
C ALA A 107 1.56 -11.60 -8.96
N ARG A 108 0.88 -12.12 -7.95
CA ARG A 108 0.11 -11.32 -6.99
C ARG A 108 0.48 -11.75 -5.59
N PHE A 109 0.54 -10.77 -4.69
CA PHE A 109 0.53 -11.06 -3.26
C PHE A 109 -0.77 -11.79 -2.92
N ASP A 110 -0.77 -12.62 -1.89
CA ASP A 110 -2.05 -12.89 -1.23
C ASP A 110 -2.49 -11.60 -0.50
N ALA A 111 -3.79 -11.43 -0.33
CA ALA A 111 -4.33 -10.19 0.21
C ALA A 111 -3.86 -9.91 1.65
N GLN A 112 -3.54 -10.95 2.43
CA GLN A 112 -3.05 -10.79 3.80
C GLN A 112 -1.60 -10.28 3.82
N THR A 113 -0.76 -10.80 2.93
CA THR A 113 0.60 -10.30 2.69
C THR A 113 0.57 -8.85 2.20
N ALA A 114 -0.35 -8.50 1.30
CA ALA A 114 -0.50 -7.11 0.86
C ALA A 114 -0.84 -6.16 2.03
N VAL A 115 -1.73 -6.57 2.93
CA VAL A 115 -2.04 -5.81 4.15
C VAL A 115 -0.81 -5.68 5.05
N GLN A 116 -0.04 -6.76 5.27
CA GLN A 116 1.18 -6.68 6.09
C GLN A 116 2.20 -5.71 5.51
N TYR A 117 2.44 -5.75 4.20
CA TYR A 117 3.32 -4.80 3.53
C TYR A 117 2.83 -3.36 3.69
N SER A 118 1.52 -3.12 3.60
CA SER A 118 0.97 -1.76 3.78
C SER A 118 1.27 -1.19 5.18
N TYR A 119 1.18 -2.00 6.24
CA TYR A 119 1.53 -1.54 7.59
C TYR A 119 3.03 -1.26 7.74
N ARG A 120 3.87 -2.09 7.12
CA ARG A 120 5.32 -1.86 7.10
C ARG A 120 5.66 -0.56 6.37
N LEU A 121 4.96 -0.25 5.27
CA LEU A 121 5.11 1.03 4.57
C LEU A 121 4.65 2.22 5.44
N ASP A 122 3.58 2.08 6.23
CA ASP A 122 3.17 3.11 7.20
C ASP A 122 4.25 3.39 8.24
N ASP A 123 4.89 2.36 8.78
CA ASP A 123 5.98 2.53 9.73
C ASP A 123 7.15 3.29 9.10
N LEU A 124 7.54 2.92 7.87
CA LEU A 124 8.60 3.64 7.16
C LEU A 124 8.21 5.09 6.87
N SER A 125 6.95 5.32 6.52
CA SER A 125 6.44 6.65 6.23
C SER A 125 6.42 7.55 7.47
N LYS A 126 6.07 7.00 8.64
CA LYS A 126 6.16 7.71 9.93
C LYS A 126 7.59 8.08 10.27
N GLU A 127 8.54 7.17 10.08
CA GLU A 127 9.97 7.42 10.33
C GLU A 127 10.52 8.53 9.42
N LEU A 128 10.02 8.63 8.19
CA LEU A 128 10.35 9.71 7.26
C LEU A 128 9.65 11.05 7.60
N GLY A 129 8.78 11.07 8.62
CA GLY A 129 8.05 12.27 9.02
C GLY A 129 6.80 12.56 8.18
N PHE A 130 6.33 11.62 7.36
CA PHE A 130 5.08 11.72 6.59
C PHE A 130 3.86 11.20 7.38
N ALA A 131 3.96 11.14 8.72
CA ALA A 131 2.81 10.84 9.54
C ALA A 131 1.74 11.92 9.37
N ALA A 132 0.47 11.52 9.26
CA ALA A 132 -0.62 12.47 9.21
C ALA A 132 -0.55 13.41 10.43
N PRO A 133 -0.68 14.74 10.25
CA PRO A 133 -0.73 15.65 11.38
C PRO A 133 -1.97 15.28 12.22
N VAL A 134 -1.74 14.93 13.48
CA VAL A 134 -2.85 14.81 14.45
C VAL A 134 -3.45 16.21 14.54
N LYS A 135 -4.65 16.41 14.00
CA LYS A 135 -5.46 17.58 14.37
C LYS A 135 -5.69 17.44 15.87
N MET A 136 -4.87 18.10 16.69
CA MET A 136 -5.18 18.32 18.09
C MET A 136 -6.52 19.04 18.12
N GLN A 137 -7.55 18.30 18.53
CA GLN A 137 -8.85 18.84 18.81
C GLN A 137 -8.70 19.57 20.15
N GLU A 138 -8.23 20.82 20.11
CA GLU A 138 -8.43 21.75 21.22
C GLU A 138 -9.92 22.06 21.27
N ALA A 139 -10.67 21.25 22.01
CA ALA A 139 -12.05 21.52 22.38
C ALA A 139 -12.32 20.95 23.77
N ASP A 140 -12.78 21.85 24.64
CA ASP A 140 -13.50 21.63 25.89
C ASP A 140 -12.70 21.31 27.16
N LEU A 141 -12.02 22.33 27.70
CA LEU A 141 -11.69 22.44 29.13
C LEU A 141 -12.18 23.75 29.78
N ASP A 142 -13.18 24.44 29.21
CA ASP A 142 -13.71 25.70 29.75
C ASP A 142 -15.13 25.62 30.36
N GLU A 143 -15.70 24.42 30.55
CA GLU A 143 -17.03 24.28 31.18
C GLU A 143 -17.00 23.41 32.43
N ALA A 144 -16.16 23.79 33.40
CA ALA A 144 -16.23 23.24 34.77
C ALA A 144 -15.85 24.27 35.84
N VAL A 145 -16.29 25.52 35.68
CA VAL A 145 -16.36 26.50 36.78
C VAL A 145 -17.61 27.36 36.63
N VAL A 146 -18.74 26.88 37.14
CA VAL A 146 -19.79 27.69 37.79
C VAL A 146 -20.42 26.87 38.91
#